data_AF-A0A1F9NXS5-F1
#
_entry.id   AF-A0A1F9NXS5-F1
#
_cell.length_a   1.000
_cell.length_b   1.000
_cell.length_c   1.000
_cell.angle_alpha   90.00
_cell.angle_beta   90.00
_cell.angle_gamma   90.00
#
_symmetry.space_group_name_H-M   'P 1'
#
loop_
_entity.id
_entity.type
_entity.pdbx_description
1 polymer ?
#
loop_
_entity_poly.entity_id
_entity_poly.type
_entity_poly.pdbx_seq_one_letter_code
_entity_poly.pdbx_strand_id
1 'polypeptide(L)'
;MEEVPGTLEQVRDMARTKLKGICAAYPSCDGNFDKICQREAYGKPIGLGGAGQGRSFRANTEALAGIEFNMSVLGDHFEPDTSCSFLGVDLKFPVLAASTAGAQKYNEALDETQFCISVLRGSKEAGTMGLRGDTWFYTREDHPSLNAMKACNGYGIPIFKPRSQDVLKKLVETAEEYGCKAVGVDLDGCGSTIMARQGQPVFKKSVKDIEELVRFTSLPFIAKGIMMPEEAQKCVDAGVRVVAVSNHGGRVLDSTPGVATVLPMIRKKVGKSVILTADGGVRTGYDVLKMLALGADAVLLGRDIIRAAVGAGSLGVKLHLEHVHKTLKKAMFMTGTKNLKMADSRILFNQN
;
A
#
# COMPACT_ATOMS: atom_id res chain seq x y z
N MET A 1 -25.79 20.22 -6.62
CA MET A 1 -24.44 20.34 -6.05
C MET A 1 -24.19 19.08 -5.24
N GLU A 2 -23.16 18.29 -5.56
CA GLU A 2 -22.75 17.23 -4.62
C GLU A 2 -22.30 17.89 -3.31
N GLU A 3 -22.77 17.36 -2.18
CA GLU A 3 -22.44 17.87 -0.86
C GLU A 3 -20.96 17.61 -0.57
N VAL A 4 -20.19 18.67 -0.26
CA VAL A 4 -18.78 18.54 0.10
C VAL A 4 -18.71 17.98 1.53
N PRO A 5 -18.11 16.80 1.76
CA PRO A 5 -18.10 16.20 3.08
C PRO A 5 -17.20 16.99 4.03
N GLY A 6 -17.72 17.32 5.21
CA GLY A 6 -17.00 17.94 6.31
C GLY A 6 -16.32 16.95 7.26
N THR A 7 -16.65 15.65 7.21
CA THR A 7 -16.06 14.62 8.08
C THR A 7 -15.63 13.37 7.30
N LEU A 8 -14.67 12.62 7.87
CA LEU A 8 -14.27 11.32 7.33
C LEU A 8 -15.42 10.30 7.35
N GLU A 9 -16.37 10.44 8.27
CA GLU A 9 -17.58 9.59 8.31
C GLU A 9 -18.48 9.84 7.10
N GLN A 10 -18.72 11.10 6.75
CA GLN A 10 -19.46 11.46 5.53
C GLN A 10 -18.77 10.92 4.27
N VAL A 11 -17.43 11.03 4.18
CA VAL A 11 -16.66 10.43 3.07
C VAL A 11 -16.91 8.92 2.99
N ARG A 12 -16.94 8.22 4.12
CA ARG A 12 -17.18 6.77 4.17
C ARG A 12 -18.61 6.40 3.80
N ASP A 13 -19.58 7.23 4.15
CA ASP A 13 -21.00 7.01 3.80
C ASP A 13 -21.25 7.22 2.31
N MET A 14 -20.62 8.24 1.71
CA MET A 14 -20.61 8.42 0.26
C MET A 14 -19.97 7.22 -0.43
N ALA A 15 -18.83 6.73 0.08
CA ALA A 15 -18.17 5.55 -0.46
C ALA A 15 -19.04 4.30 -0.34
N ARG A 16 -19.76 4.11 0.78
CA ARG A 16 -20.69 2.98 0.99
C ARG A 16 -21.81 2.99 -0.04
N THR A 17 -22.34 4.17 -0.36
CA THR A 17 -23.39 4.34 -1.36
C THR A 17 -22.89 3.96 -2.75
N LYS A 18 -21.73 4.49 -3.16
CA LYS A 18 -21.13 4.23 -4.47
C LYS A 18 -20.65 2.77 -4.63
N LEU A 19 -20.20 2.14 -3.55
CA LEU A 19 -19.71 0.74 -3.53
C LEU A 19 -20.79 -0.28 -3.16
N LYS A 20 -22.07 0.09 -3.17
CA LYS A 20 -23.19 -0.79 -2.78
C LYS A 20 -23.12 -2.13 -3.52
N GLY A 21 -23.28 -3.23 -2.77
CA GLY A 21 -23.18 -4.59 -3.31
C GLY A 21 -21.75 -5.13 -3.43
N ILE A 22 -20.73 -4.29 -3.35
CA ILE A 22 -19.31 -4.68 -3.43
C ILE A 22 -18.61 -4.52 -2.08
N CYS A 23 -18.82 -3.39 -1.40
CA CYS A 23 -18.21 -3.11 -0.11
C CYS A 23 -19.10 -2.20 0.73
N ALA A 24 -19.37 -2.59 1.98
CA ALA A 24 -20.17 -1.78 2.90
C ALA A 24 -19.37 -0.69 3.65
N ALA A 25 -18.11 -0.45 3.25
CA ALA A 25 -17.18 0.45 3.98
C ALA A 25 -17.22 0.20 5.50
N TYR A 26 -17.11 -1.07 5.89
CA TYR A 26 -17.27 -1.51 7.29
C TYR A 26 -16.37 -0.73 8.26
N PRO A 27 -16.86 -0.36 9.45
CA PRO A 27 -16.05 0.31 10.49
C PRO A 27 -14.79 -0.50 10.83
N SER A 28 -14.94 -1.80 11.04
CA SER A 28 -13.83 -2.76 11.08
C SER A 28 -13.68 -3.43 9.72
N CYS A 29 -12.49 -3.40 9.13
CA CYS A 29 -12.19 -4.08 7.86
C CYS A 29 -11.17 -5.22 8.09
N ASP A 30 -11.67 -6.31 8.68
CA ASP A 30 -10.95 -7.46 9.25
C ASP A 30 -10.91 -8.74 8.38
N GLY A 31 -11.50 -8.72 7.17
CA GLY A 31 -11.57 -9.93 6.34
C GLY A 31 -12.51 -11.03 6.86
N ASN A 32 -13.39 -10.74 7.82
CA ASN A 32 -14.42 -11.67 8.30
C ASN A 32 -15.29 -12.20 7.15
N PHE A 33 -15.48 -13.52 7.13
CA PHE A 33 -16.21 -14.26 6.10
C PHE A 33 -17.67 -13.82 5.92
N ASP A 34 -18.32 -13.24 6.93
CA ASP A 34 -19.72 -12.80 6.82
C ASP A 34 -19.86 -11.45 6.09
N LYS A 35 -18.74 -10.78 5.79
CA LYS A 35 -18.75 -9.49 5.10
C LYS A 35 -19.07 -9.66 3.63
N ILE A 36 -19.83 -8.73 3.05
CA ILE A 36 -20.29 -8.80 1.66
C ILE A 36 -19.15 -8.98 0.64
N CYS A 37 -17.96 -8.44 0.95
CA CYS A 37 -16.78 -8.57 0.11
C CYS A 37 -15.99 -9.88 0.34
N GLN A 38 -16.25 -10.61 1.41
CA GLN A 38 -15.65 -11.90 1.71
C GLN A 38 -16.70 -12.98 1.45
N ARG A 39 -16.62 -13.66 0.30
CA ARG A 39 -17.38 -14.89 0.05
C ARG A 39 -16.53 -15.75 -0.87
N GLU A 40 -16.65 -17.07 -0.75
CA GLU A 40 -16.03 -17.95 -1.71
C GLU A 40 -16.57 -17.62 -3.11
N ALA A 41 -15.68 -17.17 -3.98
CA ALA A 41 -16.06 -16.67 -5.28
C ALA A 41 -16.01 -17.83 -6.28
N TYR A 42 -17.09 -18.61 -6.38
CA TYR A 42 -17.27 -19.63 -7.42
C TYR A 42 -17.45 -18.96 -8.80
N GLY A 43 -16.34 -18.44 -9.36
CA GLY A 43 -16.31 -17.75 -10.66
C GLY A 43 -16.62 -16.24 -10.63
N LYS A 44 -16.96 -15.67 -9.46
CA LYS A 44 -17.20 -14.22 -9.33
C LYS A 44 -15.87 -13.43 -9.15
N PRO A 45 -15.81 -12.16 -9.57
CA PRO A 45 -14.65 -11.31 -9.28
C PRO A 45 -14.47 -11.14 -7.76
N ILE A 46 -13.23 -11.22 -7.29
CA ILE A 46 -12.88 -11.04 -5.87
C ILE A 46 -13.17 -9.62 -5.34
N GLY A 47 -13.41 -8.64 -6.21
CA GLY A 47 -13.77 -7.26 -5.81
C GLY A 47 -12.74 -6.66 -4.85
N LEU A 48 -13.19 -6.11 -3.72
CA LEU A 48 -12.36 -5.65 -2.60
C LEU A 48 -12.03 -6.76 -1.58
N GLY A 49 -12.42 -8.00 -1.88
CA GLY A 49 -12.28 -9.19 -1.05
C GLY A 49 -10.86 -9.74 -0.93
N GLY A 50 -10.73 -10.89 -0.27
CA GLY A 50 -9.52 -11.73 -0.27
C GLY A 50 -9.67 -12.87 -1.29
N ALA A 51 -8.56 -13.50 -1.68
CA ALA A 51 -8.58 -14.71 -2.50
C ALA A 51 -9.07 -15.91 -1.67
N GLY A 52 -9.62 -16.93 -2.35
CA GLY A 52 -10.06 -18.18 -1.71
C GLY A 52 -11.10 -17.95 -0.62
N GLN A 53 -10.81 -18.45 0.58
CA GLN A 53 -11.64 -18.28 1.79
C GLN A 53 -11.35 -16.96 2.53
N GLY A 54 -10.47 -16.12 1.99
CA GLY A 54 -10.05 -14.86 2.61
C GLY A 54 -9.17 -15.01 3.84
N ARG A 55 -8.52 -16.17 4.03
CA ARG A 55 -7.66 -16.46 5.18
C ARG A 55 -6.46 -15.53 5.24
N SER A 56 -5.77 -15.29 4.12
CA SER A 56 -4.62 -14.36 4.09
C SER A 56 -5.03 -12.93 4.45
N PHE A 57 -6.25 -12.52 4.09
CA PHE A 57 -6.76 -11.21 4.47
C PHE A 57 -7.01 -11.14 5.98
N ARG A 58 -7.68 -12.14 6.58
CA ARG A 58 -7.83 -12.21 8.05
C ARG A 58 -6.50 -12.29 8.78
N ALA A 59 -5.57 -13.10 8.29
CA ALA A 59 -4.25 -13.26 8.87
C ALA A 59 -3.49 -11.92 8.95
N ASN A 60 -3.64 -11.04 7.96
CA ASN A 60 -3.05 -9.69 8.03
C ASN A 60 -3.60 -8.86 9.20
N THR A 61 -4.90 -8.96 9.46
CA THR A 61 -5.56 -8.16 10.51
C THR A 61 -5.37 -8.78 11.88
N GLU A 62 -5.40 -10.11 11.97
CA GLU A 62 -5.14 -10.87 13.20
C GLU A 62 -3.69 -10.70 13.66
N ALA A 63 -2.72 -10.75 12.74
CA ALA A 63 -1.31 -10.55 13.06
C ALA A 63 -1.05 -9.15 13.67
N LEU A 64 -1.72 -8.11 13.18
CA LEU A 64 -1.63 -6.76 13.78
C LEU A 64 -2.39 -6.65 15.10
N ALA A 65 -3.55 -7.30 15.19
CA ALA A 65 -4.38 -7.29 16.40
C ALA A 65 -3.68 -7.97 17.58
N GLY A 66 -2.93 -9.05 17.31
CA GLY A 66 -2.14 -9.76 18.33
C GLY A 66 -0.89 -9.03 18.83
N ILE A 67 -0.61 -7.83 18.33
CA ILE A 67 0.50 -6.99 18.78
C ILE A 67 -0.04 -5.92 19.70
N GLU A 68 0.52 -5.81 20.90
CA GLU A 68 0.08 -4.90 21.95
C GLU A 68 1.19 -3.90 22.28
N PHE A 69 0.82 -2.73 22.81
CA PHE A 69 1.78 -1.68 23.16
C PHE A 69 2.09 -1.67 24.66
N ASN A 70 3.33 -1.34 25.00
CA ASN A 70 3.68 -0.86 26.32
C ASN A 70 3.33 0.63 26.42
N MET A 71 2.43 0.98 27.34
CA MET A 71 2.13 2.38 27.60
C MET A 71 3.26 3.05 28.38
N SER A 72 3.57 4.29 28.02
CA SER A 72 4.50 5.16 28.73
C SER A 72 3.79 6.45 29.11
N VAL A 73 3.55 6.65 30.40
CA VAL A 73 2.73 7.76 30.92
C VAL A 73 3.44 8.62 31.98
N LEU A 74 4.70 8.29 32.30
CA LEU A 74 5.54 9.05 33.21
C LEU A 74 6.74 9.63 32.46
N GLY A 75 6.95 10.94 32.58
CA GLY A 75 8.05 11.65 31.94
C GLY A 75 7.65 13.07 31.49
N ASP A 76 8.60 13.79 30.90
CA ASP A 76 8.36 15.13 30.36
C ASP A 76 7.42 15.10 29.16
N HIS A 77 6.62 16.16 29.02
CA HIS A 77 5.77 16.37 27.84
C HIS A 77 6.63 16.53 26.58
N PHE A 78 6.13 16.01 25.46
CA PHE A 78 6.76 16.17 24.15
C PHE A 78 5.72 16.15 23.03
N GLU A 79 6.06 16.75 21.90
CA GLU A 79 5.32 16.58 20.65
C GLU A 79 6.04 15.55 19.77
N PRO A 80 5.38 14.44 19.36
CA PRO A 80 6.01 13.43 18.51
C PRO A 80 6.43 14.02 17.15
N ASP A 81 7.68 13.82 16.78
CA ASP A 81 8.19 14.12 15.44
C ASP A 81 7.98 12.92 14.51
N THR A 82 7.08 13.09 13.56
CA THR A 82 6.77 12.10 12.53
C THR A 82 7.48 12.35 11.21
N SER A 83 8.24 13.43 11.07
CA SER A 83 8.86 13.79 9.81
C SER A 83 9.86 12.73 9.34
N CYS A 84 9.91 12.49 8.04
CA CYS A 84 10.85 11.55 7.44
C CYS A 84 11.19 11.91 6.00
N SER A 85 12.21 11.25 5.45
CA SER A 85 12.51 11.31 4.02
C SER A 85 12.33 9.92 3.42
N PHE A 86 11.60 9.83 2.32
CA PHE A 86 11.45 8.60 1.55
C PHE A 86 11.97 8.82 0.13
N LEU A 87 13.07 8.13 -0.21
CA LEU A 87 13.74 8.26 -1.51
C LEU A 87 14.09 9.71 -1.88
N GLY A 88 14.52 10.50 -0.89
CA GLY A 88 14.90 11.90 -1.07
C GLY A 88 13.74 12.89 -1.12
N VAL A 89 12.50 12.44 -0.83
CA VAL A 89 11.34 13.32 -0.70
C VAL A 89 10.95 13.45 0.77
N ASP A 90 10.86 14.69 1.24
CA ASP A 90 10.43 14.99 2.61
C ASP A 90 8.93 14.77 2.76
N LEU A 91 8.57 14.01 3.80
CA LEU A 91 7.20 13.66 4.16
C LEU A 91 6.92 14.10 5.60
N LYS A 92 5.67 14.48 5.87
CA LYS A 92 5.20 14.79 7.22
C LYS A 92 5.10 13.56 8.12
N PHE A 93 4.90 12.37 7.55
CA PHE A 93 4.75 11.10 8.26
C PHE A 93 5.02 9.90 7.33
N PRO A 94 5.44 8.73 7.88
CA PRO A 94 5.96 7.60 7.10
C PRO A 94 4.85 6.68 6.58
N VAL A 95 3.82 7.26 5.97
CA VAL A 95 2.66 6.51 5.47
C VAL A 95 2.39 6.88 4.03
N LEU A 96 2.33 5.89 3.15
CA LEU A 96 2.07 6.10 1.72
C LEU A 96 0.74 5.45 1.31
N ALA A 97 0.08 6.01 0.30
CA ALA A 97 -1.02 5.29 -0.35
C ALA A 97 -0.46 4.09 -1.13
N ALA A 98 -1.01 2.89 -0.92
CA ALA A 98 -0.55 1.67 -1.57
C ALA A 98 -0.97 1.60 -3.04
N SER A 99 -0.17 0.87 -3.82
CA SER A 99 -0.45 0.54 -5.22
C SER A 99 -1.74 -0.28 -5.33
N THR A 100 -2.83 0.41 -5.64
CA THR A 100 -4.17 -0.15 -5.82
C THR A 100 -4.71 0.26 -7.17
N ALA A 101 -5.54 -0.56 -7.80
CA ALA A 101 -6.17 -0.26 -9.08
C ALA A 101 -7.53 -0.96 -9.18
N GLY A 102 -8.29 -0.66 -10.22
CA GLY A 102 -9.56 -1.30 -10.53
C GLY A 102 -10.78 -0.61 -9.90
N ALA A 103 -10.64 0.63 -9.41
CA ALA A 103 -11.74 1.37 -8.81
C ALA A 103 -12.91 1.55 -9.79
N GLN A 104 -12.62 1.73 -11.08
CA GLN A 104 -13.63 1.87 -12.11
C GLN A 104 -14.49 0.60 -12.27
N LYS A 105 -13.96 -0.59 -11.94
CA LYS A 105 -14.73 -1.85 -11.98
C LYS A 105 -15.48 -2.13 -10.68
N TYR A 106 -15.49 -1.18 -9.74
CA TYR A 106 -16.36 -1.21 -8.57
C TYR A 106 -17.58 -0.32 -8.80
N ASN A 107 -18.56 -0.81 -9.58
CA ASN A 107 -19.79 -0.08 -9.97
C ASN A 107 -19.55 1.22 -10.75
N GLU A 108 -18.44 1.34 -11.50
CA GLU A 108 -18.11 2.59 -12.20
C GLU A 108 -18.04 3.80 -11.24
N ALA A 109 -17.76 3.54 -9.96
CA ALA A 109 -17.86 4.52 -8.90
C ALA A 109 -16.87 5.68 -9.04
N LEU A 110 -15.77 5.46 -9.76
CA LEU A 110 -14.76 6.47 -10.08
C LEU A 110 -13.98 6.02 -11.31
N ASP A 111 -13.82 6.90 -12.30
CA ASP A 111 -12.92 6.69 -13.44
C ASP A 111 -11.49 6.34 -12.96
N GLU A 112 -10.80 5.44 -13.64
CA GLU A 112 -9.52 4.92 -13.15
C GLU A 112 -8.41 5.97 -13.17
N THR A 113 -8.39 6.87 -14.15
CA THR A 113 -7.43 7.97 -14.20
C THR A 113 -7.75 8.99 -13.10
N GLN A 114 -9.02 9.33 -12.90
CA GLN A 114 -9.44 10.21 -11.80
C GLN A 114 -9.18 9.59 -10.43
N PHE A 115 -9.32 8.27 -10.28
CA PHE A 115 -8.92 7.54 -9.09
C PHE A 115 -7.42 7.72 -8.82
N CYS A 116 -6.58 7.51 -9.83
CA CYS A 116 -5.14 7.70 -9.70
C CYS A 116 -4.79 9.14 -9.32
N ILE A 117 -5.36 10.14 -10.02
CA ILE A 117 -5.14 11.57 -9.72
C ILE A 117 -5.59 11.90 -8.30
N SER A 118 -6.76 11.42 -7.88
CA SER A 118 -7.30 11.64 -6.53
C SER A 118 -6.35 11.15 -5.45
N VAL A 119 -5.79 9.95 -5.63
CA VAL A 119 -4.84 9.38 -4.68
C VAL A 119 -3.54 10.19 -4.63
N LEU A 120 -2.98 10.56 -5.78
CA LEU A 120 -1.72 11.32 -5.83
C LEU A 120 -1.86 12.72 -5.24
N ARG A 121 -2.88 13.47 -5.63
CA ARG A 121 -3.14 14.83 -5.12
C ARG A 121 -3.52 14.82 -3.65
N GLY A 122 -4.42 13.93 -3.24
CA GLY A 122 -4.83 13.81 -1.83
C GLY A 122 -3.66 13.42 -0.92
N SER A 123 -2.77 12.53 -1.38
CA SER A 123 -1.55 12.19 -0.63
C SER A 123 -0.62 13.40 -0.50
N LYS A 124 -0.39 14.14 -1.60
CA LYS A 124 0.43 15.36 -1.60
C LYS A 124 -0.09 16.40 -0.63
N GLU A 125 -1.39 16.66 -0.65
CA GLU A 125 -2.04 17.64 0.23
C GLU A 125 -1.97 17.24 1.71
N ALA A 126 -2.04 15.94 2.02
CA ALA A 126 -1.80 15.44 3.37
C ALA A 126 -0.33 15.57 3.81
N GLY A 127 0.60 15.84 2.89
CA GLY A 127 2.03 15.91 3.17
C GLY A 127 2.74 14.57 3.08
N THR A 128 2.22 13.66 2.25
CA THR A 128 2.85 12.38 1.92
C THR A 128 2.74 12.07 0.41
N MET A 129 2.99 10.84 -0.01
CA MET A 129 2.97 10.41 -1.41
C MET A 129 2.20 9.09 -1.62
N GLY A 130 1.87 8.82 -2.88
CA GLY A 130 1.09 7.65 -3.27
C GLY A 130 1.78 6.79 -4.32
N LEU A 131 1.62 5.47 -4.17
CA LEU A 131 1.98 4.47 -5.16
C LEU A 131 0.74 4.16 -6.01
N ARG A 132 0.91 3.94 -7.31
CA ARG A 132 -0.20 3.63 -8.23
C ARG A 132 0.10 2.41 -9.08
N GLY A 133 -0.83 1.47 -9.04
CA GLY A 133 -0.77 0.24 -9.81
C GLY A 133 -1.52 0.35 -11.12
N ASP A 134 -1.39 -0.69 -11.92
CA ASP A 134 -2.11 -0.87 -13.17
C ASP A 134 -3.06 -2.09 -13.11
N THR A 135 -4.01 -2.13 -14.05
CA THR A 135 -5.13 -3.09 -14.11
C THR A 135 -5.34 -3.54 -15.55
N TRP A 136 -6.22 -4.49 -15.85
CA TRP A 136 -6.27 -5.09 -17.19
C TRP A 136 -6.93 -4.21 -18.28
N PHE A 137 -7.66 -3.16 -17.92
CA PHE A 137 -8.48 -2.37 -18.86
C PHE A 137 -7.82 -1.06 -19.29
N TYR A 138 -6.51 -1.11 -19.61
CA TYR A 138 -5.77 -0.01 -20.23
C TYR A 138 -5.13 -0.45 -21.54
N THR A 139 -4.77 0.53 -22.38
CA THR A 139 -3.87 0.32 -23.52
C THR A 139 -2.51 0.93 -23.21
N ARG A 140 -1.47 0.59 -23.99
CA ARG A 140 -0.15 1.19 -23.79
C ARG A 140 -0.19 2.70 -23.95
N GLU A 141 -1.02 3.19 -24.86
CA GLU A 141 -1.20 4.61 -25.19
C GLU A 141 -2.08 5.34 -24.16
N ASP A 142 -2.97 4.63 -23.48
CA ASP A 142 -3.86 5.17 -22.45
C ASP A 142 -3.72 4.37 -21.15
N HIS A 143 -2.70 4.72 -20.37
CA HIS A 143 -2.37 4.05 -19.10
C HIS A 143 -2.75 4.94 -17.90
N PRO A 144 -3.85 4.65 -17.16
CA PRO A 144 -4.38 5.53 -16.12
C PRO A 144 -3.38 5.98 -15.05
N SER A 145 -2.54 5.06 -14.56
CA SER A 145 -1.50 5.39 -13.58
C SER A 145 -0.49 6.40 -14.13
N LEU A 146 0.05 6.17 -15.34
CA LEU A 146 1.04 7.06 -15.97
C LEU A 146 0.43 8.40 -16.38
N ASN A 147 -0.81 8.40 -16.89
CA ASN A 147 -1.56 9.64 -17.15
C ASN A 147 -1.70 10.48 -15.89
N ALA A 148 -1.99 9.85 -14.75
CA ALA A 148 -2.05 10.53 -13.47
C ALA A 148 -0.68 11.04 -12.99
N MET A 149 0.40 10.27 -13.21
CA MET A 149 1.78 10.73 -12.92
C MET A 149 2.08 12.01 -13.71
N LYS A 150 1.79 12.03 -15.02
CA LYS A 150 1.95 13.21 -15.86
C LYS A 150 1.14 14.39 -15.34
N ALA A 151 -0.14 14.17 -15.04
CA ALA A 151 -1.05 15.20 -14.52
C ALA A 151 -0.68 15.72 -13.12
N CYS A 152 0.19 14.99 -12.40
CA CYS A 152 0.70 15.36 -11.08
C CYS A 152 2.19 15.74 -11.12
N ASN A 153 2.76 16.01 -12.30
CA ASN A 153 4.16 16.39 -12.49
C ASN A 153 5.14 15.39 -11.85
N GLY A 154 4.91 14.09 -12.06
CA GLY A 154 5.74 13.02 -11.53
C GLY A 154 5.62 12.80 -10.02
N TYR A 155 4.68 13.47 -9.33
CA TYR A 155 4.47 13.32 -7.89
C TYR A 155 3.70 12.03 -7.57
N GLY A 156 4.40 10.90 -7.66
CA GLY A 156 3.90 9.57 -7.37
C GLY A 156 4.91 8.49 -7.75
N ILE A 157 4.58 7.24 -7.43
CA ILE A 157 5.43 6.08 -7.73
C ILE A 157 4.61 5.03 -8.48
N PRO A 158 4.83 4.80 -9.78
CA PRO A 158 4.18 3.73 -10.49
C PRO A 158 4.75 2.37 -10.07
N ILE A 159 3.86 1.42 -9.77
CA ILE A 159 4.22 0.03 -9.48
C ILE A 159 3.48 -0.87 -10.47
N PHE A 160 4.21 -1.42 -11.44
CA PHE A 160 3.63 -2.16 -12.55
C PHE A 160 3.39 -3.63 -12.21
N LYS A 161 2.39 -4.25 -12.83
CA LYS A 161 2.24 -5.71 -12.85
C LYS A 161 3.46 -6.34 -13.55
N PRO A 162 3.81 -7.59 -13.24
CA PRO A 162 5.03 -8.18 -13.74
C PRO A 162 4.82 -8.68 -15.18
N ARG A 163 4.71 -7.74 -16.13
CA ARG A 163 4.54 -7.98 -17.57
C ARG A 163 5.84 -8.49 -18.20
N SER A 164 5.88 -8.69 -19.52
CA SER A 164 7.13 -9.03 -20.22
C SER A 164 8.18 -7.93 -20.04
N GLN A 165 9.47 -8.26 -20.18
CA GLN A 165 10.57 -7.29 -20.00
C GLN A 165 10.40 -6.08 -20.94
N ASP A 166 10.07 -6.31 -22.21
CA ASP A 166 9.88 -5.22 -23.19
C ASP A 166 8.75 -4.27 -22.82
N VAL A 167 7.65 -4.79 -22.25
CA VAL A 167 6.54 -3.95 -21.78
C VAL A 167 6.96 -3.15 -20.56
N LEU A 168 7.62 -3.80 -19.59
CA LEU A 168 8.08 -3.14 -18.38
C LEU A 168 9.09 -2.02 -18.68
N LYS A 169 10.08 -2.26 -19.54
CA LYS A 169 11.08 -1.26 -19.94
C LYS A 169 10.43 0.00 -20.52
N LYS A 170 9.47 -0.15 -21.44
CA LYS A 170 8.72 0.98 -22.02
C LYS A 170 7.93 1.77 -20.97
N LEU A 171 7.27 1.07 -20.05
CA LEU A 171 6.52 1.71 -18.96
C LEU A 171 7.45 2.46 -18.00
N VAL A 172 8.64 1.91 -17.75
CA VAL A 172 9.70 2.52 -16.93
C VAL A 172 10.26 3.77 -17.60
N GLU A 173 10.58 3.73 -18.91
CA GLU A 173 11.00 4.91 -19.69
C GLU A 173 9.96 6.03 -19.58
N THR A 174 8.67 5.71 -19.74
CA THR A 174 7.60 6.72 -19.61
C THR A 174 7.54 7.31 -18.18
N ALA A 175 7.77 6.50 -17.16
CA ALA A 175 7.81 6.97 -15.77
C ALA A 175 9.00 7.93 -15.53
N GLU A 176 10.16 7.64 -16.12
CA GLU A 176 11.33 8.51 -16.10
C GLU A 176 11.06 9.84 -16.81
N GLU A 177 10.49 9.80 -18.02
CA GLU A 177 10.12 11.00 -18.79
C GLU A 177 9.15 11.92 -18.03
N TYR A 178 8.24 11.34 -17.24
CA TYR A 178 7.28 12.10 -16.43
C TYR A 178 7.87 12.60 -15.10
N GLY A 179 9.15 12.33 -14.84
CA GLY A 179 9.86 12.80 -13.64
C GLY A 179 9.45 12.09 -12.35
N CYS A 180 8.99 10.83 -12.45
CA CYS A 180 8.68 10.02 -11.27
C CYS A 180 9.92 9.85 -10.38
N LYS A 181 9.73 9.72 -9.07
CA LYS A 181 10.83 9.61 -8.10
C LYS A 181 11.37 8.20 -7.91
N ALA A 182 10.58 7.21 -8.31
CA ALA A 182 10.89 5.80 -8.23
C ALA A 182 9.97 5.04 -9.17
N VAL A 183 10.28 3.78 -9.41
CA VAL A 183 9.43 2.85 -10.16
C VAL A 183 9.51 1.48 -9.50
N GLY A 184 8.52 0.61 -9.73
CA GLY A 184 8.58 -0.73 -9.19
C GLY A 184 7.73 -1.74 -9.92
N VAL A 185 7.85 -2.98 -9.46
CA VAL A 185 7.05 -4.10 -9.95
C VAL A 185 6.40 -4.83 -8.78
N ASP A 186 5.12 -5.13 -8.95
CA ASP A 186 4.28 -5.91 -8.04
C ASP A 186 4.43 -7.40 -8.34
N LEU A 187 5.51 -8.00 -7.84
CA LEU A 187 5.97 -9.34 -8.21
C LEU A 187 4.97 -10.45 -7.87
N ASP A 188 4.27 -10.32 -6.73
CA ASP A 188 3.18 -11.24 -6.34
C ASP A 188 1.98 -11.17 -7.30
N GLY A 189 1.88 -10.10 -8.09
CA GLY A 189 0.90 -9.91 -9.15
C GLY A 189 0.99 -10.93 -10.29
N CYS A 190 2.05 -11.75 -10.36
CA CYS A 190 2.12 -12.90 -11.26
C CYS A 190 1.02 -13.95 -10.98
N GLY A 191 0.46 -13.98 -9.77
CA GLY A 191 -0.70 -14.80 -9.43
C GLY A 191 -2.04 -14.21 -9.89
N SER A 192 -2.05 -13.03 -10.51
CA SER A 192 -3.28 -12.34 -10.92
C SER A 192 -3.87 -12.94 -12.20
N THR A 193 -4.79 -13.90 -12.03
CA THR A 193 -5.44 -14.59 -13.16
C THR A 193 -6.32 -13.68 -14.02
N ILE A 194 -6.86 -12.58 -13.48
CA ILE A 194 -7.76 -11.67 -14.22
C ILE A 194 -7.02 -10.91 -15.33
N MET A 195 -5.75 -10.55 -15.11
CA MET A 195 -4.92 -9.86 -16.10
C MET A 195 -4.69 -10.76 -17.32
N ALA A 196 -4.23 -11.98 -17.07
CA ALA A 196 -3.96 -12.95 -18.13
C ALA A 196 -5.20 -13.29 -18.95
N ARG A 197 -6.37 -13.45 -18.30
CA ARG A 197 -7.66 -13.71 -18.98
C ARG A 197 -8.12 -12.57 -19.88
N GLN A 198 -7.61 -11.35 -19.66
CA GLN A 198 -7.99 -10.15 -20.40
C GLN A 198 -6.89 -9.71 -21.38
N GLY A 199 -6.05 -10.64 -21.83
CA GLY A 199 -5.01 -10.37 -22.84
C GLY A 199 -3.79 -9.61 -22.31
N GLN A 200 -3.67 -9.45 -20.99
CA GLN A 200 -2.52 -8.81 -20.36
C GLN A 200 -1.71 -9.82 -19.52
N PRO A 201 -0.84 -10.65 -20.13
CA PRO A 201 -0.14 -11.70 -19.41
C PRO A 201 0.82 -11.14 -18.35
N VAL A 202 0.89 -11.85 -17.22
CA VAL A 202 1.77 -11.58 -16.07
C VAL A 202 2.67 -12.79 -15.84
N PHE A 203 3.87 -12.55 -15.33
CA PHE A 203 4.94 -13.56 -15.26
C PHE A 203 5.62 -13.53 -13.90
N LYS A 204 6.03 -14.69 -13.40
CA LYS A 204 6.99 -14.76 -12.30
C LYS A 204 8.33 -14.22 -12.82
N LYS A 205 8.97 -13.35 -12.04
CA LYS A 205 10.26 -12.75 -12.40
C LYS A 205 11.42 -13.55 -11.84
N SER A 206 12.43 -13.77 -12.68
CA SER A 206 13.73 -14.28 -12.25
C SER A 206 14.54 -13.18 -11.57
N VAL A 207 15.55 -13.53 -10.78
CA VAL A 207 16.49 -12.54 -10.20
C VAL A 207 17.18 -11.74 -11.32
N LYS A 208 17.53 -12.40 -12.43
CA LYS A 208 18.13 -11.74 -13.61
C LYS A 208 17.18 -10.74 -14.25
N ASP A 209 15.88 -11.01 -14.29
CA ASP A 209 14.89 -10.07 -14.83
C ASP A 209 14.83 -8.79 -13.98
N ILE A 210 14.96 -8.93 -12.66
CA ILE A 210 14.99 -7.81 -11.72
C ILE A 210 16.30 -7.03 -11.86
N GLU A 211 17.45 -7.70 -11.88
CA GLU A 211 18.75 -7.07 -12.12
C GLU A 211 18.76 -6.27 -13.43
N GLU A 212 18.18 -6.84 -14.50
CA GLU A 212 18.07 -6.17 -15.79
C GLU A 212 17.24 -4.89 -15.69
N LEU A 213 16.08 -4.92 -15.03
CA LEU A 213 15.23 -3.74 -14.86
C LEU A 213 15.91 -2.69 -13.98
N VAL A 214 16.56 -3.10 -12.88
CA VAL A 214 17.30 -2.21 -11.99
C VAL A 214 18.43 -1.50 -12.75
N ARG A 215 19.17 -2.20 -13.62
CA ARG A 215 20.25 -1.62 -14.43
C ARG A 215 19.74 -0.75 -15.58
N PHE A 216 18.53 -0.99 -16.03
CA PHE A 216 17.94 -0.30 -17.17
C PHE A 216 17.49 1.13 -16.81
N THR A 217 17.05 1.38 -15.58
CA THR A 217 16.58 2.69 -15.13
C THR A 217 17.57 3.39 -14.19
N SER A 218 17.54 4.71 -14.22
CA SER A 218 18.21 5.57 -13.23
C SER A 218 17.39 5.75 -11.95
N LEU A 219 16.10 5.40 -11.96
CA LEU A 219 15.21 5.56 -10.82
C LEU A 219 15.44 4.47 -9.77
N PRO A 220 15.28 4.80 -8.47
CA PRO A 220 15.15 3.80 -7.42
C PRO A 220 14.07 2.77 -7.76
N PHE A 221 14.48 1.50 -7.80
CA PHE A 221 13.58 0.40 -8.11
C PHE A 221 12.96 -0.21 -6.85
N ILE A 222 11.66 -0.52 -6.91
CA ILE A 222 10.89 -1.13 -5.82
C ILE A 222 10.43 -2.54 -6.21
N ALA A 223 10.78 -3.54 -5.40
CA ALA A 223 10.22 -4.88 -5.51
C ALA A 223 9.10 -5.06 -4.48
N LYS A 224 7.86 -5.19 -4.95
CA LYS A 224 6.68 -5.36 -4.09
C LYS A 224 6.13 -6.77 -4.15
N GLY A 225 5.62 -7.25 -3.01
CA GLY A 225 4.99 -8.56 -2.91
C GLY A 225 5.90 -9.62 -2.30
N ILE A 226 6.92 -9.22 -1.55
CA ILE A 226 7.89 -10.12 -0.95
C ILE A 226 7.39 -10.56 0.43
N MET A 227 7.31 -11.87 0.67
CA MET A 227 6.87 -12.44 1.95
C MET A 227 7.92 -13.34 2.61
N MET A 228 9.05 -13.59 1.94
CA MET A 228 10.12 -14.48 2.42
C MET A 228 11.45 -13.74 2.60
N PRO A 229 12.18 -13.95 3.72
CA PRO A 229 13.49 -13.34 3.96
C PRO A 229 14.50 -13.60 2.84
N GLU A 230 14.54 -14.82 2.30
CA GLU A 230 15.48 -15.23 1.25
C GLU A 230 15.19 -14.52 -0.08
N GLU A 231 13.92 -14.29 -0.40
CA GLU A 231 13.54 -13.52 -1.59
C GLU A 231 13.81 -12.03 -1.42
N ALA A 232 13.64 -11.50 -0.20
CA ALA A 232 14.03 -10.13 0.11
C ALA A 232 15.53 -9.92 -0.11
N GLN A 233 16.37 -10.86 0.36
CA GLN A 233 17.81 -10.79 0.14
C GLN A 233 18.16 -10.85 -1.35
N LYS A 234 17.53 -11.76 -2.13
CA LYS A 234 17.75 -11.81 -3.58
C LYS A 234 17.38 -10.51 -4.29
N CYS A 235 16.33 -9.81 -3.85
CA CYS A 235 15.98 -8.49 -4.38
C CYS A 235 17.06 -7.46 -4.07
N VAL A 236 17.57 -7.45 -2.84
CA VAL A 236 18.65 -6.56 -2.41
C VAL A 236 19.92 -6.81 -3.21
N ASP A 237 20.30 -8.07 -3.39
CA ASP A 237 21.48 -8.48 -4.17
C ASP A 237 21.33 -8.06 -5.65
N ALA A 238 20.10 -8.04 -6.17
CA ALA A 238 19.78 -7.55 -7.51
C ALA A 238 19.82 -6.01 -7.66
N GLY A 239 20.09 -5.27 -6.59
CA GLY A 239 20.18 -3.80 -6.57
C GLY A 239 18.85 -3.08 -6.34
N VAL A 240 17.81 -3.78 -5.90
CA VAL A 240 16.52 -3.16 -5.53
C VAL A 240 16.73 -2.18 -4.37
N ARG A 241 16.19 -0.96 -4.49
CA ARG A 241 16.33 0.09 -3.47
C ARG A 241 15.32 -0.05 -2.33
N VAL A 242 14.11 -0.51 -2.64
CA VAL A 242 13.02 -0.70 -1.68
C VAL A 242 12.41 -2.08 -1.83
N VAL A 243 12.35 -2.82 -0.72
CA VAL A 243 11.58 -4.08 -0.66
C VAL A 243 10.25 -3.79 0.03
N ALA A 244 9.14 -4.04 -0.66
CA ALA A 244 7.81 -3.87 -0.10
C ALA A 244 7.23 -5.23 0.32
N VAL A 245 7.17 -5.43 1.64
CA VAL A 245 6.61 -6.61 2.28
C VAL A 245 5.09 -6.55 2.18
N SER A 246 4.54 -7.46 1.38
CA SER A 246 3.13 -7.42 0.96
C SER A 246 2.70 -8.80 0.53
N ASN A 247 1.47 -9.19 0.89
CA ASN A 247 0.75 -10.32 0.30
C ASN A 247 -0.44 -9.86 -0.55
N HIS A 248 -0.34 -8.65 -1.11
CA HIS A 248 -1.36 -8.01 -1.94
C HIS A 248 -2.67 -7.74 -1.19
N GLY A 249 -2.60 -7.55 0.12
CA GLY A 249 -3.77 -7.49 0.99
C GLY A 249 -4.59 -8.80 0.99
N GLY A 250 -3.93 -9.94 0.79
CA GLY A 250 -4.53 -11.28 0.77
C GLY A 250 -5.32 -11.61 -0.50
N ARG A 251 -4.92 -11.07 -1.67
CA ARG A 251 -5.72 -11.11 -2.91
C ARG A 251 -5.19 -12.00 -4.03
N VAL A 252 -3.96 -12.49 -3.91
CA VAL A 252 -3.30 -13.29 -4.96
C VAL A 252 -3.16 -14.75 -4.54
N LEU A 253 -2.68 -15.00 -3.32
CA LEU A 253 -2.55 -16.32 -2.73
C LEU A 253 -3.25 -16.34 -1.38
N ASP A 254 -4.19 -17.27 -1.20
CA ASP A 254 -4.85 -17.50 0.09
C ASP A 254 -3.99 -18.39 1.01
N SER A 255 -4.29 -18.39 2.31
CA SER A 255 -3.56 -19.14 3.34
C SER A 255 -2.08 -18.76 3.52
N THR A 256 -1.74 -17.48 3.32
CA THR A 256 -0.44 -16.91 3.67
C THR A 256 -0.47 -16.32 5.09
N PRO A 257 0.68 -16.22 5.79
CA PRO A 257 0.74 -15.48 7.04
C PRO A 257 0.43 -14.00 6.84
N GLY A 258 0.06 -13.32 7.93
CA GLY A 258 -0.05 -11.87 7.93
C GLY A 258 1.30 -11.20 7.71
N VAL A 259 1.31 -10.04 7.05
CA VAL A 259 2.56 -9.29 6.77
C VAL A 259 3.32 -8.95 8.06
N ALA A 260 2.61 -8.55 9.12
CA ALA A 260 3.22 -8.25 10.42
C ALA A 260 3.97 -9.44 11.03
N THR A 261 3.58 -10.68 10.71
CA THR A 261 4.28 -11.90 11.17
C THR A 261 5.65 -12.06 10.50
N VAL A 262 5.76 -11.77 9.21
CA VAL A 262 7.01 -12.00 8.44
C VAL A 262 7.95 -10.80 8.43
N LEU A 263 7.43 -9.60 8.68
CA LEU A 263 8.18 -8.35 8.60
C LEU A 263 9.45 -8.34 9.49
N PRO A 264 9.42 -8.74 10.78
CA PRO A 264 10.63 -8.80 11.60
C PRO A 264 11.70 -9.76 11.05
N MET A 265 11.27 -10.90 10.50
CA MET A 265 12.18 -11.90 9.91
C MET A 265 12.89 -11.34 8.68
N ILE A 266 12.15 -10.64 7.82
CA ILE A 266 12.72 -9.96 6.64
C ILE A 266 13.68 -8.86 7.07
N ARG A 267 13.30 -8.00 8.03
CA ARG A 267 14.19 -6.97 8.56
C ARG A 267 15.48 -7.56 9.11
N LYS A 268 15.40 -8.63 9.91
CA LYS A 268 16.58 -9.32 10.45
C LYS A 268 17.51 -9.81 9.34
N LYS A 269 16.96 -10.31 8.23
CA LYS A 269 17.72 -10.84 7.11
C LYS A 269 18.44 -9.76 6.30
N VAL A 270 17.74 -8.69 5.93
CA VAL A 270 18.28 -7.67 5.01
C VAL A 270 19.02 -6.51 5.70
N GLY A 271 18.94 -6.43 7.03
CA GLY A 271 19.59 -5.38 7.82
C GLY A 271 18.91 -4.01 7.69
N LYS A 272 19.45 -2.98 8.37
CA LYS A 272 18.83 -1.63 8.47
C LYS A 272 19.11 -0.68 7.30
N SER A 273 20.05 -1.02 6.41
CA SER A 273 20.42 -0.18 5.26
C SER A 273 19.43 -0.26 4.10
N VAL A 274 18.63 -1.32 4.05
CA VAL A 274 17.59 -1.56 3.05
C VAL A 274 16.30 -0.88 3.49
N ILE A 275 15.69 -0.12 2.60
CA ILE A 275 14.38 0.51 2.87
C ILE A 275 13.31 -0.58 2.76
N LEU A 276 12.59 -0.81 3.85
CA LEU A 276 11.41 -1.67 3.88
C LEU A 276 10.14 -0.86 3.92
N THR A 277 9.22 -1.18 3.02
CA THR A 277 7.83 -0.77 3.18
C THR A 277 6.97 -1.98 3.52
N ALA A 278 5.87 -1.78 4.23
CA ALA A 278 4.96 -2.87 4.57
C ALA A 278 3.50 -2.46 4.41
N ASP A 279 2.68 -3.38 3.91
CA ASP A 279 1.22 -3.24 3.85
C ASP A 279 0.51 -4.43 4.54
N GLY A 280 -0.81 -4.50 4.44
CA GLY A 280 -1.57 -5.63 4.99
C GLY A 280 -2.19 -5.29 6.35
N GLY A 281 -3.53 -5.25 6.39
CA GLY A 281 -4.28 -5.09 7.64
C GLY A 281 -4.30 -3.69 8.27
N VAL A 282 -3.35 -2.80 7.94
CA VAL A 282 -3.21 -1.43 8.51
C VAL A 282 -4.45 -0.55 8.26
N ARG A 283 -5.01 0.06 9.31
CA ARG A 283 -6.20 0.95 9.24
C ARG A 283 -6.01 2.29 9.96
N THR A 284 -5.20 2.30 11.01
CA THR A 284 -5.02 3.45 11.91
C THR A 284 -3.54 3.76 12.11
N GLY A 285 -3.23 4.92 12.68
CA GLY A 285 -1.87 5.25 13.06
C GLY A 285 -1.29 4.38 14.18
N TYR A 286 -2.13 3.67 14.94
CA TYR A 286 -1.68 2.63 15.87
C TYR A 286 -1.09 1.43 15.10
N ASP A 287 -1.76 1.00 14.04
CA ASP A 287 -1.25 -0.09 13.19
C ASP A 287 0.03 0.31 12.46
N VAL A 288 0.12 1.58 12.04
CA VAL A 288 1.35 2.16 11.48
C VAL A 288 2.49 2.04 12.47
N LEU A 289 2.30 2.49 13.72
CA LEU A 289 3.36 2.43 14.74
C LEU A 289 3.80 0.99 15.03
N LYS A 290 2.88 0.02 15.03
CA LYS A 290 3.22 -1.41 15.14
C LYS A 290 4.13 -1.85 14.00
N MET A 291 3.76 -1.56 12.75
CA MET A 291 4.58 -1.92 11.58
C MET A 291 5.98 -1.28 11.61
N LEU A 292 6.07 -0.02 12.04
CA LEU A 292 7.37 0.66 12.22
C LEU A 292 8.21 -0.05 13.29
N ALA A 293 7.63 -0.38 14.45
CA ALA A 293 8.30 -1.10 15.53
C ALA A 293 8.77 -2.51 15.13
N LEU A 294 8.05 -3.17 14.21
CA LEU A 294 8.45 -4.45 13.62
C LEU A 294 9.55 -4.33 12.55
N GLY A 295 9.90 -3.11 12.17
CA GLY A 295 11.05 -2.82 11.29
C GLY A 295 10.70 -2.28 9.90
N ALA A 296 9.48 -1.82 9.63
CA ALA A 296 9.20 -1.05 8.42
C ALA A 296 9.77 0.38 8.52
N ASP A 297 10.20 0.96 7.40
CA ASP A 297 10.61 2.37 7.30
C ASP A 297 9.45 3.27 6.84
N ALA A 298 8.50 2.71 6.08
CA ALA A 298 7.22 3.34 5.76
C ALA A 298 6.11 2.31 5.59
N VAL A 299 4.86 2.73 5.82
CA VAL A 299 3.69 1.83 5.85
C VAL A 299 2.71 2.20 4.75
N LEU A 300 2.16 1.22 4.03
CA LEU A 300 1.26 1.46 2.91
C LEU A 300 -0.20 1.15 3.28
N LEU A 301 -1.14 2.03 2.87
CA LEU A 301 -2.59 1.82 3.04
C LEU A 301 -3.26 1.53 1.69
N GLY A 302 -3.99 0.41 1.61
CA GLY A 302 -4.68 -0.01 0.39
C GLY A 302 -6.18 0.30 0.38
N ARG A 303 -6.99 -0.61 0.94
CA ARG A 303 -8.46 -0.61 0.80
C ARG A 303 -9.13 0.68 1.24
N ASP A 304 -8.65 1.31 2.31
CA ASP A 304 -9.26 2.56 2.78
C ASP A 304 -8.92 3.76 1.90
N ILE A 305 -7.80 3.73 1.18
CA ILE A 305 -7.51 4.75 0.15
C ILE A 305 -8.48 4.63 -1.03
N ILE A 306 -8.84 3.41 -1.44
CA ILE A 306 -9.87 3.19 -2.47
C ILE A 306 -11.20 3.79 -2.00
N ARG A 307 -11.63 3.47 -0.76
CA ARG A 307 -12.88 3.99 -0.19
C ARG A 307 -12.87 5.51 -0.08
N ALA A 308 -11.77 6.07 0.39
CA ALA A 308 -11.60 7.51 0.55
C ALA A 308 -11.70 8.24 -0.80
N ALA A 309 -11.02 7.73 -1.83
CA ALA A 309 -11.07 8.29 -3.18
C ALA A 309 -12.45 8.15 -3.82
N VAL A 310 -13.09 6.98 -3.70
CA VAL A 310 -14.46 6.79 -4.22
C VAL A 310 -15.45 7.69 -3.50
N GLY A 311 -15.30 7.86 -2.19
CA GLY A 311 -16.16 8.73 -1.39
C GLY A 311 -16.11 10.19 -1.87
N ALA A 312 -14.92 10.78 -1.90
CA ALA A 312 -14.75 12.22 -2.12
C ALA A 312 -13.44 12.61 -2.84
N GLY A 313 -12.95 11.79 -3.76
CA GLY A 313 -11.76 12.07 -4.57
C GLY A 313 -10.52 12.41 -3.72
N SER A 314 -9.76 13.42 -4.14
CA SER A 314 -8.56 13.89 -3.43
C SER A 314 -8.85 14.30 -1.98
N LEU A 315 -9.98 14.98 -1.73
CA LEU A 315 -10.37 15.42 -0.40
C LEU A 315 -10.56 14.23 0.53
N GLY A 316 -11.25 13.19 0.07
CA GLY A 316 -11.45 11.98 0.86
C GLY A 316 -10.12 11.33 1.22
N VAL A 317 -9.20 11.19 0.26
CA VAL A 317 -7.86 10.63 0.48
C VAL A 317 -7.07 11.46 1.49
N LYS A 318 -7.07 12.78 1.34
CA LYS A 318 -6.41 13.70 2.28
C LYS A 318 -6.94 13.53 3.70
N LEU A 319 -8.26 13.61 3.90
CA LEU A 319 -8.91 13.49 5.21
C LEU A 319 -8.60 12.15 5.88
N HIS A 320 -8.56 11.07 5.09
CA HIS A 320 -8.22 9.75 5.62
C HIS A 320 -6.75 9.67 6.09
N LEU A 321 -5.82 10.18 5.29
CA LEU A 321 -4.40 10.20 5.64
C LEU A 321 -4.10 11.12 6.83
N GLU A 322 -4.74 12.29 6.92
CA GLU A 322 -4.64 13.18 8.08
C GLU A 322 -5.17 12.53 9.37
N HIS A 323 -6.24 11.74 9.27
CA HIS A 323 -6.74 10.96 10.40
C HIS A 323 -5.73 9.88 10.87
N VAL A 324 -5.10 9.17 9.93
CA VAL A 324 -4.05 8.19 10.24
C VAL A 324 -2.85 8.89 10.87
N HIS A 325 -2.44 10.05 10.37
CA HIS A 325 -1.35 10.84 10.94
C HIS A 325 -1.65 11.30 12.37
N LYS A 326 -2.86 11.81 12.63
CA LYS A 326 -3.31 12.21 13.97
C LYS A 326 -3.26 11.04 14.95
N THR A 327 -3.75 9.87 14.55
CA THR A 327 -3.74 8.67 15.40
C THR A 327 -2.33 8.10 15.59
N LEU A 328 -1.42 8.30 14.63
CA LEU A 328 0.00 7.94 14.76
C LEU A 328 0.69 8.81 15.82
N LYS A 329 0.51 10.14 15.75
CA LYS A 329 1.01 11.04 16.79
C LYS A 329 0.51 10.64 18.17
N LYS A 330 -0.79 10.32 18.29
CA LYS A 330 -1.37 9.86 19.56
C LYS A 330 -0.72 8.56 20.04
N ALA A 331 -0.53 7.58 19.15
CA ALA A 331 0.13 6.32 19.50
C ALA A 331 1.56 6.56 20.00
N MET A 332 2.35 7.33 19.25
CA MET A 332 3.73 7.66 19.58
C MET A 332 3.85 8.39 20.93
N PHE A 333 2.94 9.33 21.20
CA PHE A 333 2.89 10.03 22.48
C PHE A 333 2.66 9.03 23.63
N MET A 334 1.66 8.16 23.51
CA MET A 334 1.28 7.20 24.56
C MET A 334 2.28 6.04 24.75
N THR A 335 3.24 5.87 23.84
CA THR A 335 4.32 4.89 23.94
C THR A 335 5.68 5.53 24.25
N GLY A 336 5.74 6.85 24.48
CA GLY A 336 7.00 7.57 24.74
C GLY A 336 7.93 7.66 23.52
N THR A 337 7.40 7.42 22.31
CA THR A 337 8.14 7.41 21.05
C THR A 337 8.28 8.84 20.52
N LYS A 338 9.37 9.54 20.89
CA LYS A 338 9.56 10.96 20.54
C LYS A 338 9.77 11.20 19.05
N ASN A 339 10.36 10.26 18.34
CA ASN A 339 10.56 10.29 16.90
C ASN A 339 10.54 8.88 16.30
N LEU A 340 10.43 8.78 14.98
CA LEU A 340 10.31 7.50 14.27
C LEU A 340 11.46 6.52 14.54
N LYS A 341 12.68 6.99 14.82
CA LYS A 341 13.83 6.11 15.10
C LYS A 341 13.69 5.36 16.42
N MET A 342 12.78 5.79 17.30
CA MET A 342 12.48 5.13 18.57
C MET A 342 11.34 4.10 18.45
N ALA A 343 10.71 3.96 17.28
CA ALA A 343 9.72 2.92 17.05
C ALA A 343 10.46 1.58 16.85
N ASP A 344 10.62 0.82 17.93
CA ASP A 344 11.24 -0.50 17.94
C ASP A 344 10.49 -1.47 18.87
N SER A 345 10.95 -2.71 18.98
CA SER A 345 10.25 -3.74 19.77
C SER A 345 10.03 -3.39 21.24
N ARG A 346 10.77 -2.43 21.82
CA ARG A 346 10.61 -2.04 23.24
C ARG A 346 9.26 -1.39 23.53
N ILE A 347 8.64 -0.78 22.52
CA ILE A 347 7.29 -0.20 22.68
C ILE A 347 6.18 -1.26 22.56
N LEU A 348 6.53 -2.52 22.26
CA LEU A 348 5.58 -3.61 22.12
C LEU A 348 5.61 -4.52 23.36
N PHE A 349 4.44 -4.94 23.82
CA PHE A 349 4.30 -5.87 24.93
C PHE A 349 4.64 -7.30 24.49
N ASN A 350 5.45 -8.01 25.30
CA ASN A 350 5.82 -9.43 25.09
C ASN A 350 6.44 -9.80 23.74
N GLN A 351 7.13 -8.87 23.06
CA GLN A 351 7.92 -9.13 21.86
C GLN A 351 9.41 -9.23 22.26
N ASN A 352 9.82 -10.38 22.82
CA ASN A 352 11.23 -10.71 23.05
C ASN A 352 11.86 -11.42 21.86
#